data_AF-A0AAW1N468-F1
#
_entry.id   AF-A0AAW1N468-F1
#
_cell.length_a   1.000
_cell.length_b   1.000
_cell.length_c   1.000
_cell.angle_alpha   90.00
_cell.angle_beta   90.00
_cell.angle_gamma   90.00
#
_symmetry.space_group_name_H-M   'P 1'
#
loop_
_entity.id
_entity.type
_entity.pdbx_description
1 polymer ?
#
loop_
_entity_poly.entity_id
_entity_poly.type
_entity_poly.pdbx_seq_one_letter_code
_entity_poly.pdbx_strand_id
1 'polypeptide(L)'
;MLDFFGQACDVFMVINPGKTIGDKNIGQIFCQAHLKAAIVGAAIKASQKCGIEPYDPSVFNDEDFAAVETTIREYISELHALGLDNTGRDESSDNDLPLSHYMGKVAERSSTPLCQRIDEHDYVATPKETKHIIILKIKI
;
A
#
# COMPACT_ATOMS: atom_id res chain seq x y z
N MET A 1 -4.43 -2.92 18.75
CA MET A 1 -5.55 -3.79 18.30
C MET A 1 -6.03 -4.70 19.42
N LEU A 2 -5.14 -5.45 20.08
CA LEU A 2 -5.47 -6.32 21.22
C LEU A 2 -6.23 -5.59 22.35
N ASP A 3 -5.80 -4.39 22.74
CA ASP A 3 -6.48 -3.63 23.80
C ASP A 3 -7.92 -3.25 23.46
N PHE A 4 -8.17 -2.85 22.21
CA PHE A 4 -9.53 -2.55 21.72
C PHE A 4 -10.40 -3.79 21.65
N PHE A 5 -9.80 -4.94 21.37
CA PHE A 5 -10.51 -6.22 21.33
C PHE A 5 -10.93 -6.66 22.73
N GLY A 6 -10.04 -6.56 23.74
CA GLY A 6 -10.38 -6.81 25.13
C GLY A 6 -11.55 -5.94 25.61
N GLN A 7 -11.49 -4.63 25.33
CA GLN A 7 -12.58 -3.71 25.64
C GLN A 7 -13.91 -4.09 24.96
N ALA A 8 -13.85 -4.55 23.70
CA ALA A 8 -15.05 -5.00 22.99
C ALA A 8 -15.63 -6.28 23.58
N CYS A 9 -14.78 -7.22 24.04
CA CYS A 9 -15.21 -8.40 24.78
C CYS A 9 -15.89 -8.01 26.10
N ASP A 10 -15.31 -7.08 26.86
CA ASP A 10 -15.87 -6.61 28.13
C ASP A 10 -17.26 -5.98 27.92
N VAL A 11 -17.39 -5.12 26.91
CA VAL A 11 -18.68 -4.52 26.52
C VAL A 11 -19.69 -5.61 26.14
N PHE A 12 -19.28 -6.62 25.40
CA PHE A 12 -20.17 -7.73 25.03
C PHE A 12 -20.68 -8.48 26.25
N MET A 13 -19.81 -8.78 27.22
CA MET A 13 -20.16 -9.50 28.45
C MET A 13 -21.09 -8.67 29.37
N VAL A 14 -20.93 -7.35 29.39
CA VAL A 14 -21.83 -6.44 30.12
C VAL A 14 -23.22 -6.40 29.48
N ILE A 15 -23.30 -6.35 28.15
CA ILE A 15 -24.58 -6.32 27.41
C ILE A 15 -25.28 -7.70 27.45
N ASN A 16 -24.51 -8.79 27.47
CA ASN A 16 -24.99 -10.16 27.44
C ASN A 16 -24.53 -10.94 28.68
N PRO A 17 -25.04 -10.62 29.88
CA PRO A 17 -24.64 -11.30 31.10
C PRO A 17 -24.97 -12.79 31.02
N GLY A 18 -24.02 -13.62 31.44
CA GLY A 18 -24.16 -15.08 31.46
C GLY A 18 -24.06 -15.77 30.10
N LYS A 19 -23.82 -15.04 29.00
CA LYS A 19 -23.54 -15.63 27.69
C LYS A 19 -22.04 -15.69 27.42
N THR A 20 -21.55 -16.86 27.04
CA THR A 20 -20.16 -17.03 26.58
C THR A 20 -19.99 -16.48 25.17
N ILE A 21 -18.81 -15.92 24.89
CA ILE A 21 -18.42 -15.53 23.53
C ILE A 21 -18.13 -16.82 22.74
N GLY A 22 -18.94 -17.09 21.72
CA GLY A 22 -18.72 -18.18 20.77
C GLY A 22 -18.37 -17.68 19.38
N ASP A 23 -18.07 -18.62 18.48
CA ASP A 23 -17.58 -18.35 17.11
C ASP A 23 -18.54 -17.48 16.27
N LYS A 24 -19.84 -17.54 16.56
CA LYS A 24 -20.84 -16.70 15.88
C LYS A 24 -20.73 -15.21 16.24
N ASN A 25 -20.25 -14.92 17.45
CA ASN A 25 -20.19 -13.57 18.00
C ASN A 25 -18.80 -12.96 17.84
N ILE A 26 -17.75 -13.79 17.78
CA ILE A 26 -16.36 -13.34 17.74
C ILE A 26 -16.08 -12.43 16.55
N GLY A 27 -16.66 -12.72 15.38
CA GLY A 27 -16.49 -11.90 14.18
C GLY A 27 -17.07 -10.49 14.35
N GLN A 28 -18.21 -10.36 15.01
CA GLN A 28 -18.83 -9.07 15.27
C GLN A 28 -18.01 -8.25 16.28
N ILE A 29 -17.56 -8.89 17.37
CA ILE A 29 -16.73 -8.24 18.40
C ILE A 29 -15.38 -7.80 17.79
N PHE A 30 -14.77 -8.65 16.97
CA PHE A 30 -13.55 -8.34 16.25
C PHE A 30 -13.74 -7.17 15.30
N CYS A 31 -14.82 -7.16 14.50
CA CYS A 31 -15.10 -6.07 13.58
C CYS A 31 -15.23 -4.72 14.32
N GLN A 32 -15.94 -4.68 15.44
CA GLN A 32 -16.07 -3.48 16.27
C GLN A 32 -14.72 -2.99 16.80
N ALA A 33 -13.88 -3.91 17.29
CA ALA A 33 -12.54 -3.58 17.76
C ALA A 33 -11.63 -3.11 16.62
N HIS A 34 -11.73 -3.75 15.45
CA HIS A 34 -10.94 -3.42 14.27
C HIS A 34 -11.26 -2.01 13.78
N LEU A 35 -12.55 -1.66 13.67
CA LEU A 35 -12.96 -0.32 13.25
C LEU A 35 -12.44 0.79 14.18
N LYS A 36 -12.30 0.50 15.48
CA LYS A 36 -11.70 1.44 16.44
C LYS A 36 -10.18 1.53 16.29
N ALA A 37 -9.52 0.42 15.96
CA ALA A 37 -8.07 0.37 15.81
C ALA A 37 -7.59 0.92 14.45
N ALA A 38 -8.36 0.72 13.39
CA ALA A 38 -8.06 1.07 12.01
C ALA A 38 -8.35 2.55 11.73
N ILE A 39 -7.67 3.44 12.44
CA ILE A 39 -7.75 4.89 12.21
C ILE A 39 -6.69 5.37 11.21
N VAL A 40 -7.01 6.42 10.46
CA VAL A 40 -6.09 7.02 9.46
C VAL A 40 -4.76 7.44 10.09
N GLY A 41 -4.77 7.96 11.33
CA GLY A 41 -3.54 8.31 12.03
C GLY A 41 -2.62 7.12 12.32
N ALA A 42 -3.18 5.93 12.53
CA ALA A 42 -2.39 4.71 12.69
C ALA A 42 -1.81 4.26 11.35
N ALA A 43 -2.57 4.39 10.26
CA ALA A 43 -2.10 4.12 8.91
C ALA A 43 -0.95 5.07 8.52
N ILE A 44 -1.09 6.38 8.76
CA ILE A 44 -0.03 7.38 8.49
C ILE A 44 1.26 7.04 9.24
N LYS A 45 1.17 6.72 10.53
CA LYS A 45 2.35 6.35 11.33
C LYS A 45 2.99 5.05 10.86
N ALA A 46 2.18 4.08 10.45
CA ALA A 46 2.67 2.83 9.88
C ALA A 46 3.39 3.08 8.55
N SER A 47 2.82 3.93 7.69
CA SER A 47 3.47 4.34 6.43
C SER A 47 4.80 5.04 6.68
N GLN A 48 4.82 6.04 7.57
CA GLN A 48 6.04 6.78 7.95
C GLN A 48 7.13 5.82 8.40
N LYS A 49 6.83 4.90 9.32
CA LYS A 49 7.80 3.92 9.83
C LYS A 49 8.32 2.94 8.78
N CYS A 50 7.54 2.67 7.73
CA CYS A 50 7.96 1.84 6.61
C CYS A 50 8.63 2.65 5.49
N GLY A 51 8.77 3.97 5.65
CA GLY A 51 9.23 4.91 4.62
C GLY A 51 8.34 4.91 3.36
N ILE A 52 7.06 4.59 3.51
CA ILE A 52 6.01 4.81 2.50
C ILE A 52 5.40 6.20 2.75
N GLU A 53 4.60 6.72 1.84
CA GLU A 53 3.87 7.97 2.00
C GLU A 53 2.91 7.95 3.23
N PRO A 54 3.02 8.91 4.17
CA PRO A 54 3.93 10.07 4.18
C PRO A 54 5.39 9.69 4.48
N TYR A 55 6.31 10.10 3.60
CA TYR A 55 7.72 9.74 3.70
C TYR A 55 8.42 10.38 4.91
N ASP A 56 9.21 9.58 5.64
CA ASP A 56 10.11 10.03 6.71
C ASP A 56 11.56 9.68 6.35
N PRO A 57 12.41 10.67 6.01
CA PRO A 57 13.80 10.44 5.58
C PRO A 57 14.71 9.93 6.71
N SER A 58 14.24 9.91 7.97
CA SER A 58 15.02 9.39 9.09
C SER A 58 14.93 7.87 9.25
N VAL A 59 14.06 7.21 8.46
CA VAL A 59 13.75 5.78 8.61
C VAL A 59 14.77 4.88 7.90
N PHE A 60 15.30 5.33 6.76
CA PHE A 60 16.29 4.59 5.99
C PHE A 60 17.53 5.46 5.77
N ASN A 61 18.70 4.88 6.00
CA ASN A 61 19.97 5.51 5.65
C ASN A 61 20.41 5.03 4.27
N ASP A 62 21.30 5.79 3.62
CA ASP A 62 21.86 5.40 2.31
C ASP A 62 22.51 4.01 2.33
N GLU A 63 23.06 3.62 3.48
CA GLU A 63 23.66 2.30 3.75
C GLU A 63 22.65 1.14 3.60
N ASP A 64 21.37 1.37 3.92
CA ASP A 64 20.30 0.37 3.76
C ASP A 64 20.02 0.05 2.29
N PHE A 65 20.46 0.94 1.39
CA PHE A 65 20.35 0.80 -0.07
C PHE A 65 21.66 0.38 -0.74
N ALA A 66 22.71 0.00 0.00
CA ALA A 66 24.03 -0.34 -0.56
C ALA A 66 23.97 -1.46 -1.63
N ALA A 67 23.05 -2.42 -1.47
CA ALA A 67 22.85 -3.50 -2.46
C ALA A 67 22.25 -3.00 -3.79
N VAL A 68 21.58 -1.84 -3.80
CA VAL A 68 21.03 -1.24 -5.01
C VAL A 68 22.15 -0.67 -5.89
N GLU A 69 23.26 -0.22 -5.30
CA GLU A 69 24.38 0.35 -6.04
C GLU A 69 24.97 -0.62 -7.08
N THR A 70 25.04 -1.91 -6.77
CA THR A 70 25.61 -2.90 -7.70
C THR A 70 24.75 -3.02 -8.95
N THR A 71 23.43 -3.04 -8.79
CA THR A 71 22.46 -3.13 -9.89
C THR A 71 22.40 -1.83 -10.70
N ILE A 72 22.49 -0.68 -10.03
CA ILE A 72 22.55 0.63 -10.71
C ILE A 72 23.80 0.74 -11.57
N ARG A 73 24.97 0.29 -11.09
CA ARG A 73 26.22 0.33 -11.86
C ARG A 73 26.15 -0.52 -13.13
N GLU A 74 25.59 -1.73 -13.04
CA GLU A 74 25.38 -2.58 -14.21
C GLU A 74 24.47 -1.89 -15.24
N TYR A 75 23.32 -1.36 -14.80
CA TYR A 75 22.38 -0.64 -15.66
C TYR A 75 23.00 0.61 -16.32
N ILE A 76 23.74 1.42 -15.57
CA ILE A 76 24.41 2.61 -16.12
C ILE A 76 25.49 2.20 -17.12
N SER A 77 26.22 1.11 -16.88
CA SER A 77 27.22 0.61 -17.82
C SER A 77 26.59 0.12 -19.12
N GLU A 78 25.41 -0.51 -19.06
CA GLU A 78 24.63 -0.91 -20.23
C GLU A 78 24.12 0.32 -21.00
N LEU A 79 23.60 1.34 -20.31
CA LEU A 79 23.18 2.60 -20.94
C LEU A 79 24.34 3.33 -21.62
N HIS A 80 25.52 3.33 -21.01
CA HIS A 80 26.73 3.91 -21.58
C HIS A 80 27.22 3.12 -22.80
N ALA A 81 27.15 1.79 -22.76
CA ALA A 81 27.46 0.94 -23.91
C ALA A 81 26.48 1.14 -25.09
N LEU A 82 25.23 1.53 -24.81
CA LEU A 82 24.21 1.89 -25.79
C LEU A 82 24.27 3.36 -26.25
N GLY A 83 25.18 4.17 -25.70
CA GLY A 83 25.40 5.56 -26.13
C GLY A 83 24.23 6.51 -25.84
N LEU A 84 23.46 6.26 -24.78
CA LEU A 84 22.34 7.13 -24.35
C LEU A 84 22.76 8.14 -23.26
N ASP A 85 24.04 8.51 -23.18
CA ASP A 85 24.53 9.47 -22.20
C ASP A 85 24.23 10.91 -22.62
N ASN A 86 22.99 11.37 -22.40
CA ASN A 86 22.71 12.80 -22.45
C ASN A 86 23.29 13.47 -21.20
N THR A 87 24.61 13.69 -21.21
CA THR A 87 25.28 14.66 -20.33
C THR A 87 24.90 16.06 -20.79
N GLY A 88 23.66 16.44 -20.51
CA GLY A 88 23.05 17.72 -20.82
C GLY A 88 22.05 18.06 -19.73
N ARG A 89 22.53 18.76 -18.71
CA ARG A 89 21.71 19.47 -17.73
C ARG A 89 21.00 20.60 -18.49
N ASP A 90 19.81 20.34 -19.01
CA ASP A 90 18.85 21.38 -19.39
C ASP A 90 17.61 21.24 -18.50
N GLU A 91 17.29 22.34 -17.84
CA GLU A 91 16.13 22.47 -16.97
C GLU A 91 14.81 22.41 -17.76
N SER A 92 13.75 21.96 -17.08
CA SER A 92 12.34 22.06 -17.48
C SER A 92 11.90 21.27 -18.72
N SER A 93 11.28 20.11 -18.49
CA SER A 93 10.27 19.61 -19.42
C SER A 93 9.21 18.83 -18.65
N ASP A 94 8.15 19.55 -18.28
CA ASP A 94 6.88 19.02 -17.81
C ASP A 94 6.26 18.12 -18.89
N ASN A 95 6.69 16.86 -18.95
CA ASN A 95 5.99 15.83 -19.70
C ASN A 95 5.66 14.67 -18.75
N ASP A 96 4.64 14.89 -17.93
CA ASP A 96 3.94 13.83 -17.21
C ASP A 96 3.28 12.88 -18.24
N LEU A 97 4.03 11.86 -18.65
CA LEU A 97 3.47 10.76 -19.42
C LEU A 97 2.50 9.97 -18.52
N PRO A 98 1.30 9.60 -19.01
CA PRO A 98 0.32 8.91 -18.20
C PRO A 98 0.87 7.57 -17.69
N LEU A 99 0.50 7.21 -16.46
CA LEU A 99 0.92 5.98 -15.76
C LEU A 99 0.76 4.69 -16.60
N SER A 100 -0.17 4.70 -17.56
CA SER A 100 -0.37 3.61 -18.54
C SER A 100 0.87 3.27 -19.35
N HIS A 101 1.75 4.25 -19.63
CA HIS A 101 2.98 4.04 -20.39
C HIS A 101 3.97 3.14 -19.63
N TYR A 102 4.03 3.27 -18.30
CA TYR A 102 4.91 2.48 -17.45
C TYR A 102 4.31 1.11 -17.10
N MET A 103 2.99 1.01 -17.02
CA MET A 103 2.28 -0.26 -16.75
C MET A 103 2.50 -1.31 -17.86
N GLY A 104 2.71 -0.88 -19.11
CA GLY A 104 2.93 -1.79 -20.24
C GLY A 104 4.26 -2.58 -20.18
N LYS A 105 5.29 -2.06 -19.51
CA LYS A 105 6.61 -2.70 -19.45
C LYS A 105 6.80 -3.66 -18.27
N VAL A 106 5.90 -3.63 -17.28
CA VAL A 106 5.95 -4.51 -16.11
C VAL A 106 5.33 -5.89 -16.41
N ALA A 107 4.37 -5.95 -17.34
CA ALA A 107 3.65 -7.17 -17.68
C ALA A 107 4.53 -8.28 -18.30
N GLU A 108 5.67 -7.94 -18.92
CA GLU A 108 6.54 -8.93 -19.57
C GLU A 108 7.63 -9.51 -18.65
N ARG A 109 7.88 -8.92 -17.47
CA ARG A 109 8.98 -9.36 -16.57
C ARG A 109 8.52 -10.14 -15.34
N SER A 110 7.22 -10.37 -15.15
CA SER A 110 6.67 -11.12 -14.01
C SER A 110 6.36 -12.59 -14.32
N SER A 111 7.06 -13.21 -15.27
CA SER A 111 7.02 -14.66 -15.48
C SER A 111 7.85 -15.42 -14.43
N THR A 112 7.45 -15.30 -13.16
CA THR A 112 7.78 -16.32 -12.14
C THR A 112 6.48 -16.92 -11.61
N PRO A 113 6.29 -18.25 -11.69
CA PRO A 113 5.04 -18.87 -11.32
C PRO A 113 5.03 -19.12 -9.80
N LEU A 114 4.21 -18.38 -9.06
CA LEU A 114 3.87 -18.74 -7.68
C LEU A 114 2.45 -18.25 -7.37
N CYS A 115 1.47 -19.07 -7.76
CA CYS A 115 0.37 -19.55 -6.88
C CYS A 115 -0.64 -20.30 -7.76
N GLN A 116 -0.68 -21.62 -7.64
CA GLN A 116 -1.75 -22.44 -8.23
C GLN A 116 -3.03 -22.30 -7.39
N ARG A 117 -4.14 -22.07 -8.11
CA ARG A 117 -5.54 -22.47 -7.84
C ARG A 117 -6.13 -22.17 -6.45
N ILE A 118 -7.15 -21.29 -6.47
CA ILE A 118 -8.35 -21.50 -5.67
C ILE A 118 -9.53 -21.35 -6.64
N ASP A 119 -10.35 -22.39 -6.70
CA ASP A 119 -11.40 -22.59 -7.70
C ASP A 119 -12.49 -21.51 -7.66
N GLU A 120 -12.96 -21.18 -8.86
CA GLU A 120 -14.08 -20.29 -9.14
C GLU A 120 -15.38 -20.85 -8.52
N HIS A 121 -16.00 -20.13 -7.58
CA HIS A 121 -17.45 -20.02 -7.53
C HIS A 121 -17.92 -18.83 -6.67
N ASP A 122 -18.59 -17.91 -7.35
CA ASP A 122 -19.56 -16.91 -6.87
C ASP A 122 -19.10 -15.79 -5.92
N TYR A 123 -18.56 -14.71 -6.50
CA TYR A 123 -18.74 -13.35 -5.96
C TYR A 123 -19.35 -12.44 -7.02
N VAL A 124 -20.68 -12.33 -7.01
CA VAL A 124 -21.44 -11.38 -7.83
C VAL A 124 -21.35 -10.00 -7.15
N ALA A 125 -20.41 -9.16 -7.61
CA ALA A 125 -20.37 -7.75 -7.24
C ALA A 125 -21.36 -6.96 -8.10
N THR A 126 -22.40 -6.39 -7.49
CA THR A 126 -23.24 -5.39 -8.15
C THR A 126 -22.60 -3.99 -8.04
N PRO A 127 -22.64 -3.15 -9.09
CA PRO A 127 -21.98 -1.85 -9.08
C PRO A 127 -22.88 -0.82 -8.41
N LYS A 128 -22.35 -0.09 -7.41
CA LYS A 128 -22.92 1.19 -7.00
C LYS A 128 -21.87 2.28 -7.18
N GLU A 129 -22.04 3.03 -8.25
CA GLU A 129 -21.44 4.33 -8.50
C GLU A 129 -21.60 5.25 -7.28
N THR A 130 -20.51 5.87 -6.85
CA THR A 130 -20.51 7.26 -6.36
C THR A 130 -19.11 7.83 -6.59
N LYS A 131 -18.95 8.59 -7.67
CA LYS A 131 -17.72 9.33 -7.97
C LYS A 131 -17.71 10.59 -7.10
N HIS A 132 -16.90 10.62 -6.04
CA HIS A 132 -16.53 11.87 -5.38
C HIS A 132 -15.24 12.39 -6.02
N ILE A 133 -15.39 13.33 -6.96
CA ILE A 133 -14.27 14.06 -7.56
C ILE A 133 -13.88 15.17 -6.58
N ILE A 134 -12.70 15.05 -5.95
CA ILE A 134 -12.11 16.12 -5.14
C ILE A 134 -11.26 16.98 -6.08
N ILE A 135 -11.77 18.16 -6.44
CA ILE A 135 -11.02 19.16 -7.21
C ILE A 135 -10.17 19.97 -6.24
N LEU A 136 -8.86 19.72 -6.19
CA LEU A 136 -7.90 20.58 -5.50
C LEU A 136 -7.62 21.80 -6.38
N LYS A 137 -8.14 22.97 -5.97
CA LYS A 137 -7.75 24.26 -6.55
C LYS A 137 -6.43 24.71 -5.95
N ILE A 138 -5.36 24.70 -6.74
CA ILE A 138 -4.11 25.43 -6.43
C ILE A 138 -4.30 26.86 -6.97
N LYS A 139 -4.10 27.86 -6.10
CA LYS A 139 -4.16 29.29 -6.42
C LYS A 139 -2.73 29.77 -6.64
N ILE A 140 -2.46 30.26 -7.85
CA ILE A 140 -1.21 30.95 -8.23
C ILE A 140 -1.12 32.27 -7.48
#